data_AF-A0A2G2LPQ0-F1
#
_entry.id   AF-A0A2G2LPQ0-F1
#
_cell.length_a   1.000
_cell.length_b   1.000
_cell.length_c   1.000
_cell.angle_alpha   90.00
_cell.angle_beta   90.00
_cell.angle_gamma   90.00
#
_symmetry.space_group_name_H-M   'P 1'
#
loop_
_entity.id
_entity.type
_entity.pdbx_description
1 polymer ?
#
loop_
_entity_poly.entity_id
_entity_poly.type
_entity_poly.pdbx_seq_one_letter_code
_entity_poly.pdbx_strand_id
1 'polypeptide(L)'
;MSQKIETADELKIIHDVESNKYHSLDSDELIPMMSMLKTASDNTIEKLTKKKAINIRLLESDIIRLKSMALNEGMPYQTYISHMLHKLTTGALKSH
;
A
#
# COMPACT_ATOMS: atom_id res chain seq x y z
N MET A 1 -7.33 -25.50 -2.93
CA MET A 1 -8.30 -25.31 -4.01
C MET A 1 -8.22 -23.86 -4.46
N SER A 2 -8.02 -23.65 -5.76
CA SER A 2 -7.57 -22.41 -6.39
C SER A 2 -8.48 -21.21 -6.15
N GLN A 3 -7.93 -20.11 -5.64
CA GLN A 3 -8.47 -18.78 -5.90
C GLN A 3 -7.52 -18.06 -6.85
N LYS A 4 -7.72 -18.28 -8.15
CA LYS A 4 -7.25 -17.35 -9.17
C LYS A 4 -8.46 -16.49 -9.54
N ILE A 5 -8.67 -15.41 -8.80
CA ILE A 5 -9.47 -14.31 -9.30
C ILE A 5 -8.46 -13.41 -9.99
N GLU A 6 -8.16 -13.71 -11.25
CA GLU A 6 -7.32 -12.81 -12.05
C GLU A 6 -8.14 -11.54 -12.26
N THR A 7 -7.62 -10.43 -11.76
CA THR A 7 -8.25 -9.12 -11.84
C THR A 7 -8.43 -8.76 -13.32
N ALA A 8 -9.44 -7.94 -13.67
CA ALA A 8 -9.69 -7.55 -15.07
C ALA A 8 -8.44 -6.98 -15.75
N ASP A 9 -7.58 -6.29 -15.00
CA ASP A 9 -6.30 -5.75 -15.48
C ASP A 9 -5.26 -6.86 -15.74
N GLU A 10 -5.21 -7.90 -14.91
CA GLU A 10 -4.26 -9.02 -15.07
C GLU A 10 -4.58 -9.85 -16.32
N LEU A 11 -5.85 -10.15 -16.54
CA LEU A 11 -6.33 -10.84 -17.75
C LEU A 11 -6.01 -10.04 -19.03
N LYS A 12 -6.13 -8.71 -18.95
CA LYS A 12 -5.82 -7.82 -20.07
C LYS A 12 -4.34 -7.81 -20.40
N ILE A 13 -3.47 -7.80 -19.40
CA ILE A 13 -2.01 -7.90 -19.59
C ILE A 13 -1.66 -9.23 -20.25
N ILE A 14 -2.22 -10.34 -19.77
CA ILE A 14 -1.99 -11.67 -20.36
C ILE A 14 -2.40 -11.67 -21.84
N HIS A 15 -3.59 -11.17 -22.15
CA HIS A 15 -4.07 -11.10 -23.54
C HIS A 15 -3.20 -10.20 -24.43
N ASP A 16 -2.76 -9.04 -23.93
CA ASP A 16 -1.89 -8.12 -24.67
C ASP A 16 -0.49 -8.74 -24.92
N VAL A 17 0.01 -9.58 -24.00
CA VAL A 17 1.25 -10.37 -24.20
C VAL A 17 1.03 -11.49 -25.22
N GLU A 18 -0.05 -12.27 -25.09
CA GLU A 18 -0.39 -13.37 -26.00
C GLU A 18 -0.68 -12.90 -27.43
N SER A 19 -1.26 -11.71 -27.59
CA SER A 19 -1.48 -11.05 -28.88
C SER A 19 -0.23 -10.36 -29.43
N ASN A 20 0.91 -10.48 -28.75
CA ASN A 20 2.22 -9.95 -29.16
C ASN A 20 2.20 -8.44 -29.48
N LYS A 21 1.36 -7.70 -28.75
CA LYS A 21 1.07 -6.26 -28.95
C LYS A 21 2.22 -5.35 -28.51
N TYR A 22 3.09 -5.83 -27.63
CA TYR A 22 4.25 -5.10 -27.16
C TYR A 22 5.42 -5.24 -28.14
N HIS A 23 6.10 -4.14 -28.40
CA HIS A 23 7.29 -4.06 -29.25
C HIS A 23 8.41 -3.40 -28.44
N SER A 24 9.65 -3.82 -28.69
CA SER A 24 10.82 -3.19 -28.09
C SER A 24 10.97 -1.77 -28.64
N LEU A 25 11.11 -0.80 -27.75
CA LEU A 25 11.44 0.58 -28.12
C LEU A 25 12.91 0.66 -28.53
N ASP A 26 13.20 1.52 -29.50
CA ASP A 26 14.57 1.82 -29.89
C ASP A 26 15.32 2.54 -28.76
N SER A 27 16.65 2.43 -28.75
CA SER A 27 17.49 2.94 -27.63
C SER A 27 17.31 4.44 -27.39
N ASP A 28 17.04 5.22 -28.45
CA ASP A 28 16.85 6.68 -28.38
C ASP A 28 15.55 7.08 -27.66
N GLU A 29 14.52 6.21 -27.69
CA GLU A 29 13.25 6.42 -27.00
C GLU A 29 13.20 5.71 -25.63
N LEU A 30 13.91 4.58 -25.51
CA LEU A 30 13.98 3.77 -24.30
C LEU A 30 14.66 4.52 -23.14
N ILE A 31 15.78 5.18 -23.41
CA ILE A 31 16.58 5.89 -22.39
C ILE A 31 15.77 7.03 -21.73
N PRO A 32 15.15 7.98 -22.46
CA PRO A 32 14.35 9.03 -21.84
C PRO A 32 13.11 8.48 -21.12
N MET A 33 12.46 7.46 -21.69
CA MET A 33 11.30 6.80 -21.06
C MET A 33 11.68 6.13 -19.73
N MET A 34 12.77 5.37 -19.70
CA MET A 34 13.28 4.75 -18.47
C MET A 34 13.62 5.79 -17.41
N SER A 35 14.25 6.90 -17.78
CA SER A 35 14.57 7.99 -16.85
C SER A 35 13.31 8.63 -16.23
N MET A 36 12.29 8.87 -17.05
CA MET A 36 10.99 9.39 -16.60
C MET A 36 10.29 8.41 -15.65
N LEU A 37 10.22 7.12 -16.03
CA LEU A 37 9.61 6.08 -15.21
C LEU A 37 10.35 5.88 -13.89
N LYS A 38 11.69 5.91 -13.92
CA LYS A 38 12.52 5.85 -12.72
C LYS A 38 12.22 7.02 -11.79
N THR A 39 12.11 8.23 -12.32
CA THR A 39 11.77 9.43 -11.53
C THR A 39 10.36 9.33 -10.94
N ALA A 40 9.38 8.85 -11.71
CA ALA A 40 8.03 8.62 -11.22
C ALA A 40 7.98 7.56 -10.10
N SER A 41 8.74 6.48 -10.25
CA SER A 41 8.92 5.45 -9.22
C SER A 41 9.58 6.02 -7.97
N ASP A 42 10.70 6.72 -8.11
CA ASP A 42 11.45 7.32 -7.01
C ASP A 42 10.55 8.31 -6.21
N ASN A 43 9.79 9.16 -6.91
CA ASN A 43 8.82 10.08 -6.29
C ASN A 43 7.68 9.37 -5.55
N THR A 44 7.21 8.24 -6.08
CA THR A 44 6.13 7.45 -5.47
C THR A 44 6.64 6.75 -4.21
N ILE A 45 7.80 6.12 -4.29
CA ILE A 45 8.46 5.47 -3.15
C ILE A 45 8.75 6.51 -2.06
N GLU A 46 9.27 7.67 -2.43
CA GLU A 46 9.55 8.76 -1.48
C GLU A 46 8.27 9.18 -0.75
N LYS A 47 7.16 9.39 -1.46
CA LYS A 47 5.87 9.76 -0.85
C LYS A 47 5.32 8.66 0.08
N LEU A 48 5.44 7.40 -0.30
CA LEU A 48 4.91 6.27 0.47
C LEU A 48 5.76 5.92 1.69
N THR A 49 7.06 6.21 1.65
CA THR A 49 8.01 5.88 2.72
C THR A 49 8.24 7.03 3.71
N LYS A 50 7.86 8.26 3.35
CA LYS A 50 7.89 9.42 4.24
C LYS A 50 7.00 9.20 5.46
N LYS A 51 7.62 8.90 6.60
CA LYS A 51 6.96 8.78 7.90
C LYS A 51 7.14 10.06 8.71
N LYS A 52 6.06 10.54 9.31
CA LYS A 52 6.07 11.68 10.25
C LYS A 52 5.64 11.19 11.63
N ALA A 53 6.45 11.46 12.66
CA ALA A 53 6.08 11.18 14.04
C ALA A 53 5.04 12.21 14.52
N ILE A 54 4.01 11.73 15.23
CA ILE A 54 2.98 12.55 15.86
C ILE A 54 2.90 12.19 17.34
N ASN A 55 2.78 13.21 18.21
CA ASN A 55 2.52 13.01 19.64
C ASN A 55 1.01 13.10 19.88
N ILE A 56 0.42 12.08 20.51
CA ILE A 56 -0.99 12.03 20.84
C ILE A 56 -1.12 11.90 22.36
N ARG A 57 -1.91 12.79 22.98
CA ARG A 57 -2.28 12.67 24.39
C ARG A 57 -3.57 11.87 24.50
N LEU A 58 -3.58 10.87 25.37
CA LEU A 58 -4.71 10.00 25.64
C LEU A 58 -4.91 9.89 27.15
N LEU A 59 -6.13 9.57 27.58
CA LEU A 59 -6.40 9.23 28.96
C LEU A 59 -5.72 7.91 29.32
N GLU A 60 -5.30 7.76 30.58
CA GLU A 60 -4.66 6.54 31.05
C GLU A 60 -5.60 5.32 30.92
N SER A 61 -6.89 5.51 31.19
CA SER A 61 -7.93 4.50 30.98
C SER A 61 -7.99 4.00 29.53
N ASP A 62 -7.84 4.90 28.56
CA ASP A 62 -7.86 4.55 27.14
C ASP A 62 -6.61 3.79 26.74
N ILE A 63 -5.45 4.16 27.28
CA ILE A 63 -4.18 3.44 27.05
C ILE A 63 -4.29 2.00 27.55
N ILE A 64 -4.87 1.78 28.73
CA ILE A 64 -5.08 0.44 29.28
C ILE A 64 -6.01 -0.37 28.37
N ARG A 65 -7.11 0.24 27.93
CA ARG A 65 -8.07 -0.42 27.02
C ARG A 65 -7.44 -0.77 25.67
N LEU A 66 -6.63 0.12 25.09
CA LEU A 66 -5.88 -0.12 23.85
C LEU A 66 -4.87 -1.26 23.99
N LYS A 67 -4.16 -1.33 25.12
CA LYS A 67 -3.26 -2.46 25.42
C LYS A 67 -4.01 -3.78 25.47
N SER A 68 -5.18 -3.81 26.11
CA SER A 68 -6.03 -5.00 26.16
C SER A 68 -6.50 -5.44 24.77
N MET A 69 -6.97 -4.51 23.94
CA MET A 69 -7.34 -4.80 22.54
C MET A 69 -6.16 -5.35 21.73
N ALA A 70 -4.99 -4.74 21.86
CA ALA A 70 -3.79 -5.18 21.14
C ALA A 70 -3.34 -6.59 21.56
N LEU A 71 -3.44 -6.92 22.84
CA LEU A 71 -3.18 -8.27 23.35
C LEU A 71 -4.14 -9.30 22.75
N ASN A 72 -5.44 -8.96 22.62
CA ASN A 72 -6.42 -9.84 21.98
C ASN A 72 -6.11 -10.10 20.49
N GLU A 73 -5.59 -9.10 19.78
CA GLU A 73 -5.12 -9.26 18.38
C GLU A 73 -3.71 -9.88 18.28
N GLY A 74 -3.04 -10.15 19.41
CA GLY A 74 -1.70 -10.76 19.44
C GLY A 74 -0.60 -9.85 18.91
N MET A 75 -0.76 -8.52 19.00
CA MET A 75 0.19 -7.55 18.47
C MET A 75 0.61 -6.47 19.49
N PRO A 76 1.76 -5.81 19.32
CA PRO A 76 2.16 -4.70 20.20
C PRO A 76 1.17 -3.53 20.13
N TYR A 77 0.91 -2.88 21.27
CA TYR A 77 -0.07 -1.78 21.35
C TYR A 77 0.23 -0.60 20.41
N GLN A 78 1.52 -0.30 20.18
CA GLN A 78 1.91 0.75 19.22
C GLN A 78 1.56 0.37 17.78
N THR A 79 1.78 -0.90 17.42
CA THR A 79 1.43 -1.45 16.11
C THR A 79 -0.09 -1.48 15.94
N TYR A 80 -0.84 -1.86 16.98
CA TYR A 80 -2.30 -1.83 16.97
C TYR A 80 -2.85 -0.43 16.72
N ILE A 81 -2.34 0.58 17.44
CA ILE A 81 -2.74 1.98 17.24
C ILE A 81 -2.44 2.43 15.80
N SER A 82 -1.24 2.12 15.29
CA SER A 82 -0.86 2.47 13.91
C SER A 82 -1.76 1.78 12.88
N HIS A 83 -2.09 0.51 13.10
CA HIS A 83 -2.98 -0.26 12.25
C HIS A 83 -4.41 0.30 12.25
N MET A 84 -4.93 0.68 13.43
CA MET A 84 -6.23 1.34 13.55
C MET A 84 -6.28 2.66 12.80
N LEU A 85 -5.27 3.53 12.96
CA LEU A 85 -5.18 4.78 12.23
C LEU A 85 -5.12 4.55 10.72
N HIS A 86 -4.35 3.55 10.27
CA HIS A 86 -4.28 3.21 8.85
C HIS A 86 -5.64 2.74 8.30
N LYS A 87 -6.35 1.86 9.03
CA LYS A 87 -7.69 1.42 8.66
C LYS A 87 -8.72 2.57 8.65
N LEU A 88 -8.56 3.58 9.50
CA LEU A 88 -9.40 4.79 9.48
C LEU A 88 -9.13 5.62 8.21
N THR A 89 -7.86 5.82 7.85
CA THR A 89 -7.49 6.63 6.67
C THR A 89 -7.82 5.96 5.33
N THR A 90 -7.85 4.63 5.29
CA THR A 90 -8.17 3.84 4.09
C THR A 90 -9.66 3.57 3.90
N GLY A 91 -10.50 4.02 4.85
CA GLY A 91 -11.96 3.79 4.81
C GLY A 91 -12.37 2.35 5.10
N ALA A 92 -11.44 1.48 5.51
CA ALA A 92 -11.71 0.09 5.87
C ALA A 92 -12.51 -0.04 7.18
N LEU A 93 -12.49 1.01 8.02
CA LEU A 93 -13.39 1.15 9.16
C LEU A 93 -14.63 1.94 8.70
N LYS A 94 -15.68 1.22 8.26
CA LYS A 94 -17.00 1.82 8.11
C LYS A 94 -17.51 2.23 9.49
N SER A 95 -17.67 3.53 9.72
CA SER A 95 -18.57 4.00 10.77
C SER A 95 -19.98 3.61 10.36
N HIS A 96 -20.60 2.72 11.13
CA HIS A 96 -21.99 2.33 10.94
C HIS A 96 -22.94 3.35 11.56
#